data_AF-B5FE20-F1
#
_entry.id   AF-B5FE20-F1
#
_cell.length_a   1.000
_cell.length_b   1.000
_cell.length_c   1.000
_cell.angle_alpha   90.00
_cell.angle_beta   90.00
_cell.angle_gamma   90.00
#
_symmetry.space_group_name_H-M   'P 1'
#
loop_
_entity.id
_entity.type
_entity.pdbx_description
1 polymer ?
#
loop_
_entity_poly.entity_id
_entity_poly.type
_entity_poly.pdbx_seq_one_letter_code
_entity_poly.pdbx_strand_id
1 'polypeptide(L)' 'MEQVDTADIAFNDELFSRYGVTIPVVANGLSELNWPFDASQLKNWLEDNGITYN' A
#
# COMPACT_ATOMS: atom_id res chain seq x y z
N MET A 1 3.69 15.92 -9.71
CA MET A 1 2.78 14.80 -10.02
C MET A 1 3.20 13.68 -9.10
N GLU A 2 2.39 13.39 -8.10
CA GLU A 2 2.61 12.20 -7.26
C GLU A 2 2.23 10.98 -8.11
N GLN A 3 3.21 10.11 -8.35
CA GLN A 3 3.05 8.93 -9.19
C GLN A 3 2.94 7.72 -8.25
N VAL A 4 1.83 7.00 -8.34
CA VAL A 4 1.65 5.71 -7.67
C VAL A 4 2.22 4.64 -8.59
N ASP A 5 3.18 3.88 -8.09
CA ASP A 5 3.66 2.67 -8.76
C ASP A 5 2.80 1.48 -8.36
N THR A 6 2.35 0.72 -9.36
CA THR A 6 1.58 -0.50 -9.16
C THR A 6 2.44 -1.72 -9.49
N ALA A 7 2.41 -2.72 -8.60
CA ALA A 7 3.09 -4.00 -8.80
C ALA A 7 2.06 -5.14 -8.79
N ASP A 8 2.07 -5.96 -9.83
CA ASP A 8 1.27 -7.19 -9.88
C ASP A 8 2.05 -8.32 -9.20
N ILE A 9 1.52 -8.80 -8.08
CA ILE A 9 2.21 -9.79 -7.25
C ILE A 9 2.15 -11.19 -7.84
N ALA A 10 1.27 -11.46 -8.81
CA ALA A 10 1.07 -12.81 -9.37
C ALA A 10 2.33 -13.37 -10.06
N PHE A 11 3.26 -12.49 -10.47
CA PHE A 11 4.49 -12.86 -11.16
C PHE A 11 5.74 -12.81 -10.26
N ASN A 12 5.58 -12.51 -8.97
CA ASN A 12 6.66 -12.42 -8.01
C ASN A 12 6.37 -13.32 -6.81
N ASP A 13 7.04 -14.48 -6.75
CA ASP A 13 6.82 -15.49 -5.71
C ASP A 13 6.98 -14.94 -4.28
N GLU A 14 7.88 -13.98 -4.06
CA GLU A 14 8.08 -13.37 -2.73
C GLU A 14 6.89 -12.49 -2.34
N LEU A 15 6.42 -11.64 -3.26
CA LEU A 15 5.24 -10.80 -3.04
C LEU A 15 3.96 -11.63 -2.96
N PHE A 16 3.83 -12.67 -3.78
CA PHE A 16 2.71 -13.60 -3.74
C PHE A 16 2.66 -14.35 -2.41
N SER A 17 3.80 -14.87 -1.95
CA SER A 17 3.87 -15.57 -0.66
C SER A 17 3.58 -14.64 0.52
N ARG A 18 3.95 -13.36 0.44
CA ARG A 18 3.77 -12.40 1.54
C ARG A 18 2.37 -11.78 1.57
N TYR A 19 1.83 -11.42 0.41
CA TYR A 19 0.60 -10.62 0.31
C TYR A 19 -0.56 -11.33 -0.38
N GLY A 20 -0.41 -12.59 -0.83
CA GLY A 20 -1.42 -13.31 -1.62
C GLY A 20 -2.82 -13.44 -0.97
N VAL A 21 -2.97 -13.14 0.33
CA VAL A 21 -4.24 -13.16 1.07
C VAL A 21 -4.69 -11.74 1.51
N THR A 22 -3.78 -10.77 1.53
CA THR A 22 -3.98 -9.43 2.13
C THR A 22 -3.96 -8.30 1.10
N ILE A 23 -4.05 -8.61 -0.20
CA ILE A 23 -4.19 -7.57 -1.24
C ILE A 23 -5.58 -6.89 -1.18
N PRO A 24 -5.66 -5.57 -1.43
CA PRO A 24 -4.55 -4.67 -1.78
C PRO A 24 -3.68 -4.26 -0.58
N VAL A 25 -2.38 -4.08 -0.81
CA VAL A 25 -1.40 -3.54 0.17
C VAL A 25 -0.83 -2.25 -0.38
N VAL A 26 -0.77 -1.20 0.45
CA VAL A 26 -0.15 0.09 0.12
C VAL A 26 1.17 0.19 0.87
N ALA A 27 2.24 0.58 0.19
CA ALA A 27 3.57 0.68 0.79
C ALA A 27 4.23 2.02 0.49
N ASN A 28 4.95 2.57 1.47
CA ASN A 28 5.82 3.72 1.32
C ASN A 28 7.13 3.47 2.09
N GLY A 29 8.17 3.06 1.38
CA GLY A 29 9.45 2.66 1.98
C GLY A 29 9.28 1.45 2.91
N LEU A 30 9.37 1.69 4.23
CA LEU A 30 9.22 0.65 5.26
C LEU A 30 7.81 0.59 5.88
N SER A 31 6.95 1.56 5.56
CA SER A 31 5.58 1.61 6.04
C SER A 31 4.66 0.84 5.09
N GLU A 32 3.76 0.03 5.66
CA GLU A 32 2.78 -0.73 4.90
C GLU A 32 1.39 -0.60 5.52
N LEU A 33 0.36 -0.52 4.69
CA LEU A 33 -1.04 -0.63 5.07
C LEU A 33 -1.64 -1.84 4.37
N ASN A 34 -1.96 -2.87 5.16
CA ASN A 34 -2.51 -4.13 4.67
C ASN A 34 -4.04 -4.11 4.71
N TRP A 35 -4.68 -4.76 3.73
CA TRP A 35 -6.12 -5.00 3.79
C TRP A 35 -6.50 -5.82 5.04
N PRO A 36 -7.65 -5.58 5.69
CA PRO A 36 -8.67 -4.58 5.35
C PRO A 36 -8.37 -3.19 5.92
N PHE A 37 -8.66 -2.16 5.12
CA PHE A 37 -8.70 -0.78 5.58
C PHE A 37 -9.84 -0.01 4.91
N ASP A 38 -10.37 0.99 5.61
CA ASP A 38 -11.32 1.95 5.05
C ASP A 38 -10.62 3.23 4.53
N ALA A 39 -11.41 4.13 3.93
CA ALA A 39 -10.89 5.38 3.38
C ALA A 39 -10.28 6.32 4.43
N SER A 40 -10.76 6.28 5.68
CA SER A 40 -10.23 7.12 6.76
C SER A 40 -8.88 6.58 7.23
N GLN A 41 -8.76 5.26 7.35
CA GLN A 41 -7.50 4.59 7.67
C GLN A 41 -6.44 4.83 6.58
N LEU A 42 -6.84 4.74 5.31
CA LEU A 42 -5.94 5.06 4.20
C LEU A 42 -5.49 6.53 4.24
N LYS A 43 -6.42 7.45 4.47
CA LYS A 43 -6.10 8.88 4.54
C LYS A 43 -5.12 9.18 5.68
N ASN A 44 -5.38 8.67 6.88
CA ASN A 44 -4.49 8.86 8.03
C ASN A 44 -3.10 8.26 7.75
N TRP A 45 -3.05 7.07 7.15
CA TRP A 45 -1.79 6.44 6.79
C TRP A 45 -1.01 7.29 5.76
N LEU A 46 -1.67 7.88 4.76
CA LEU A 46 -1.04 8.79 3.80
C LEU A 46 -0.46 10.02 4.51
N GLU A 47 -1.22 10.63 5.41
CA GLU A 47 -0.79 11.78 6.21
C GLU A 47 0.43 11.45 7.09
N ASP A 48 0.41 10.31 7.80
CA ASP A 48 1.54 9.81 8.61
C ASP A 48 2.80 9.55 7.78
N ASN A 49 2.62 9.22 6.50
CA ASN A 49 3.69 8.98 5.55
C ASN A 49 4.13 10.25 4.79
N GLY A 50 3.57 11.42 5.13
CA GLY A 50 3.89 12.71 4.50
C GLY A 50 3.31 12.88 3.10
N ILE A 51 2.43 11.98 2.66
CA ILE A 51 1.73 12.02 1.37
C ILE A 51 0.45 12.83 1.60
N THR A 52 0.57 14.15 1.49
CA THR A 52 -0.54 15.07 1.76
C THR A 52 -0.85 15.91 0.53
N TYR A 53 -2.14 16.05 0.23
CA TYR A 53 -2.61 16.98 -0.80
C TYR A 53 -2.75 18.38 -0.17
N ASN A 54 -2.05 19.37 -0.73
CA ASN A 54 -2.26 20.80 -0.50
C ASN A 54 -2.92 21.46 -1.71
#